data_AF-A0A7X3Y3C4-F1
#
_entry.id   AF-A0A7X3Y3C4-F1
#
_cell.length_a   1.000
_cell.length_b   1.000
_cell.length_c   1.000
_cell.angle_alpha   90.00
_cell.angle_beta   90.00
_cell.angle_gamma   90.00
#
_symmetry.space_group_name_H-M   'P 1'
#
loop_
_entity.id
_entity.type
_entity.pdbx_description
1 polymer ?
#
loop_
_entity_poly.entity_id
_entity_poly.type
_entity_poly.pdbx_seq_one_letter_code
_entity_poly.pdbx_strand_id
1 'polypeptide(L)'
;MELGMIGLGRMGGNMTRRLLQKGHRVVVFDFSQEAVSAAASEGAAPASSLEDMVSQLSAPRAVWVMVPAGDPTEQTINAVVELLSPGDSIIDGGNSNYHETQRRAAAVAEKGVTMLDCGTSGGIWGLTEGYSLMVGGDADAYARLEPIFQALAPSETQGLGHVGPAGSGHYVKMIHNGIEYAMMQAFAEGFEILKAKEEFDLDLHAVGQIWQHGSVVRSWLLDLAVSALDKDPGLDEIMGHVSDSGEGRWTIQEAIDLNVPAHVITTSLFTRFRSRMSNTFADRMLAALRNEFGGHAVVRSDS
;
A
#
# COMPACT_ATOMS: atom_id res chain seq x y z
N MET A 1 5.04 9.53 23.73
CA MET A 1 6.25 8.72 23.43
C MET A 1 7.11 9.45 22.41
N GLU A 2 8.31 8.94 22.12
CA GLU A 2 9.14 9.43 21.02
C GLU A 2 9.42 8.37 19.96
N LEU A 3 9.67 8.81 18.72
CA LEU A 3 9.90 7.97 17.56
C LEU A 3 10.86 8.68 16.60
N GLY A 4 11.82 7.95 16.02
CA GLY A 4 12.53 8.39 14.83
C GLY A 4 11.74 8.05 13.57
N MET A 5 11.48 9.00 12.67
CA MET A 5 10.83 8.76 11.37
C MET A 5 11.82 9.02 10.24
N ILE A 6 12.13 7.98 9.48
CA ILE A 6 12.99 8.04 8.29
C ILE A 6 12.13 7.93 7.04
N GLY A 7 12.23 8.91 6.16
CA GLY A 7 11.41 9.00 4.96
C GLY A 7 10.17 9.85 5.18
N LEU A 8 10.20 11.07 4.64
CA LEU A 8 9.19 12.12 4.77
C LEU A 8 8.47 12.37 3.44
N GLY A 9 8.44 11.35 2.58
CA GLY A 9 7.54 11.34 1.43
C GLY A 9 6.08 11.45 1.86
N ARG A 10 5.16 11.34 0.89
CA ARG A 10 3.72 11.58 1.10
C ARG A 10 3.12 10.84 2.32
N MET A 11 3.50 9.58 2.53
CA MET A 11 3.02 8.79 3.68
C MET A 11 3.74 9.17 4.98
N GLY A 12 5.07 9.13 5.02
CA GLY A 12 5.84 9.38 6.24
C GLY A 12 5.70 10.80 6.78
N GLY A 13 5.57 11.81 5.90
CA GLY A 13 5.26 13.18 6.30
C GLY A 13 3.87 13.31 6.93
N ASN A 14 2.85 12.67 6.36
CA ASN A 14 1.49 12.68 6.93
C ASN A 14 1.43 11.92 8.26
N MET A 15 2.12 10.78 8.38
CA MET A 15 2.24 10.05 9.64
C MET A 15 2.94 10.89 10.72
N THR A 16 4.03 11.55 10.36
CA THR A 16 4.73 12.49 11.26
C THR A 16 3.78 13.55 11.79
N ARG A 17 3.05 14.24 10.91
CA ARG A 17 2.07 15.25 11.29
C ARG A 17 1.02 14.69 12.25
N ARG A 18 0.47 13.51 11.96
CA ARG A 18 -0.53 12.87 12.82
C ARG A 18 0.04 12.51 14.20
N LEU A 19 1.26 11.99 14.27
CA LEU A 19 1.94 11.70 15.53
C LEU A 19 2.16 12.96 16.38
N LEU A 20 2.59 14.07 15.75
CA LEU A 20 2.75 15.36 16.41
C LEU A 20 1.41 15.89 16.97
N GLN A 21 0.33 15.81 16.19
CA GLN A 21 -1.02 16.21 16.61
C GLN A 21 -1.53 15.38 17.81
N LYS A 22 -1.02 14.15 17.98
CA LYS A 22 -1.32 13.27 19.11
C LYS A 22 -0.32 13.41 20.27
N GLY A 23 0.56 14.41 20.22
CA GLY A 23 1.47 14.74 21.33
C GLY A 23 2.72 13.85 21.42
N HIS A 24 3.07 13.12 20.36
CA HIS A 24 4.32 12.37 20.31
C HIS A 24 5.47 13.28 19.86
N ARG A 25 6.66 13.08 20.43
CA ARG A 25 7.88 13.71 19.94
C ARG A 25 8.40 12.90 18.75
N VAL A 26 8.52 13.51 17.58
CA VAL A 26 9.04 12.82 16.39
C VAL A 26 10.37 13.45 15.99
N VAL A 27 11.42 12.65 15.97
CA VAL A 27 12.72 13.03 15.37
C VAL A 27 12.66 12.60 13.91
N VAL A 28 12.99 13.46 12.96
CA VAL A 28 12.78 13.20 11.53
C VAL A 28 14.06 13.27 10.73
N PHE A 29 14.19 12.38 9.75
CA PHE A 29 15.28 12.38 8.78
C PHE A 29 14.76 12.03 7.39
N ASP A 30 15.24 12.78 6.39
CA ASP A 30 15.06 12.52 4.97
C ASP A 30 16.26 13.10 4.20
N PHE A 31 16.56 12.56 3.01
CA PHE A 31 17.56 13.16 2.13
C PHE A 31 17.11 14.52 1.58
N SER A 32 15.81 14.77 1.51
CA SER A 32 15.22 16.06 1.17
C SER A 32 15.22 17.00 2.38
N GLN A 33 16.11 17.98 2.36
CA GLN A 33 16.16 19.04 3.36
C GLN A 33 14.88 19.88 3.39
N GLU A 34 14.19 20.00 2.25
CA GLU A 34 12.89 20.66 2.17
C GLU A 34 11.84 19.88 2.99
N ALA A 35 11.79 18.56 2.86
CA ALA A 35 10.86 17.72 3.61
C ALA A 35 11.14 17.77 5.12
N VAL A 36 12.42 17.74 5.52
CA VAL A 36 12.83 17.90 6.93
C VAL A 36 12.41 19.27 7.47
N SER A 37 12.65 20.35 6.71
CA SER A 37 12.28 21.72 7.11
C SER A 37 10.76 21.89 7.25
N ALA A 38 9.99 21.28 6.35
CA ALA A 38 8.54 21.28 6.41
C ALA A 38 8.04 20.58 7.69
N ALA A 39 8.53 19.37 7.98
CA ALA A 39 8.17 18.66 9.21
C ALA A 39 8.61 19.41 10.48
N ALA A 40 9.78 20.05 10.47
CA ALA A 40 10.27 20.85 11.59
C ALA A 40 9.38 22.08 11.84
N SER A 41 8.86 22.72 10.78
CA SER A 41 7.90 23.84 10.90
C SER A 41 6.59 23.44 11.59
N GLU A 42 6.27 22.14 11.60
CA GLU A 42 5.10 21.57 12.27
C GLU A 42 5.40 21.03 13.68
N GLY A 43 6.65 21.14 14.14
CA GLY A 43 7.09 20.74 15.48
C GLY A 43 7.87 19.44 15.57
N ALA A 44 8.25 18.82 14.45
CA ALA A 44 9.20 17.71 14.47
C ALA A 44 10.61 18.19 14.85
N ALA A 45 11.40 17.32 15.48
CA ALA A 45 12.82 17.56 15.74
C ALA A 45 13.64 17.12 14.51
N PRO A 46 14.32 18.03 13.79
CA PRO A 46 15.10 17.66 12.62
C PRO A 46 16.40 16.96 13.02
N ALA A 47 16.79 15.94 12.26
CA ALA A 47 18.10 15.31 12.33
C ALA A 47 18.87 15.52 11.02
N SER A 48 20.17 15.78 11.15
CA SER A 48 21.10 16.02 10.04
C SER A 48 21.71 14.73 9.47
N SER A 49 21.68 13.65 10.24
CA SER A 49 22.12 12.31 9.85
C SER A 49 21.36 11.23 10.64
N LEU A 50 21.56 9.95 10.29
CA LEU A 50 21.00 8.83 11.06
C LEU A 50 21.59 8.76 12.47
N GLU A 51 22.89 9.05 12.63
CA GLU A 51 23.58 9.12 13.92
C GLU A 51 23.00 10.23 14.80
N ASP A 52 22.77 11.41 14.21
CA ASP A 52 22.14 12.54 14.89
C ASP A 52 20.73 12.15 15.36
N MET A 53 19.91 11.54 14.50
CA MET A 53 18.58 11.03 14.87
C MET A 53 18.64 10.08 16.06
N VAL A 54 19.49 9.06 16.02
CA VAL A 54 19.61 8.05 17.07
C VAL A 54 20.10 8.67 18.39
N SER A 55 21.01 9.65 18.31
CA SER A 55 21.52 10.38 19.48
C SER A 55 20.45 11.22 20.18
N GLN A 56 19.43 11.66 19.45
CA GLN A 56 18.31 12.44 19.97
C GLN A 56 17.21 11.57 20.60
N LEU A 57 17.26 10.24 20.48
CA LEU A 57 16.26 9.31 21.02
C LEU A 57 16.75 8.64 22.31
N SER A 58 15.84 8.43 23.25
CA SER A 58 16.08 7.72 24.51
C SER A 58 15.86 6.21 24.33
N ALA A 59 16.68 5.41 24.99
CA ALA A 59 16.52 3.95 24.98
C ALA A 59 15.33 3.49 25.87
N PRO A 60 14.61 2.40 25.50
CA PRO A 60 14.74 1.69 24.23
C PRO A 60 14.14 2.49 23.06
N ARG A 61 14.95 2.67 22.01
CA ARG A 61 14.63 3.52 20.86
C ARG A 61 13.68 2.81 19.92
N ALA A 62 12.92 3.59 19.17
CA ALA A 62 12.12 3.09 18.06
C ALA A 62 12.33 3.98 16.84
N VAL A 63 12.64 3.34 15.71
CA VAL A 63 12.84 4.02 14.42
C VAL A 63 11.87 3.42 13.41
N TRP A 64 11.03 4.27 12.83
CA TRP A 64 10.12 3.94 11.75
C TRP A 64 10.77 4.28 10.40
N VAL A 65 10.87 3.29 9.53
CA VAL A 65 11.37 3.41 8.16
C VAL A 65 10.20 3.43 7.20
N MET A 66 10.02 4.55 6.50
CA MET A 66 8.94 4.82 5.54
C MET A 66 9.51 5.27 4.19
N VAL A 67 10.27 4.37 3.56
CA VAL A 67 10.95 4.60 2.27
C VAL A 67 10.48 3.57 1.22
N PRO A 68 10.75 3.78 -0.07
CA PRO A 68 10.34 2.83 -1.11
C PRO A 68 10.93 1.43 -0.88
N ALA A 69 10.12 0.40 -1.12
CA ALA A 69 10.51 -1.00 -0.95
C ALA A 69 11.71 -1.38 -1.84
N GLY A 70 12.45 -2.41 -1.41
CA GLY A 70 13.66 -2.89 -2.09
C GLY A 70 14.93 -2.25 -1.53
N ASP A 71 15.88 -1.92 -2.41
CA ASP A 71 17.19 -1.39 -2.03
C ASP A 71 17.15 -0.19 -1.07
N PRO A 72 16.24 0.80 -1.21
CA PRO A 72 16.21 1.91 -0.25
C PRO A 72 15.88 1.45 1.17
N THR A 73 14.92 0.55 1.35
CA THR A 73 14.59 -0.01 2.67
C THR A 73 15.73 -0.88 3.20
N GLU A 74 16.35 -1.71 2.37
CA GLU A 74 17.48 -2.57 2.75
C GLU A 74 18.66 -1.74 3.28
N GLN A 75 19.10 -0.74 2.50
CA GLN A 75 20.21 0.12 2.87
C GLN A 75 19.91 0.93 4.14
N THR A 76 18.68 1.43 4.28
CA THR A 76 18.27 2.20 5.46
C THR A 76 18.29 1.34 6.71
N ILE A 77 17.70 0.13 6.67
CA ILE A 77 17.67 -0.76 7.84
C ILE A 77 19.07 -1.20 8.22
N ASN A 78 19.92 -1.56 7.25
CA ASN A 78 21.31 -1.96 7.50
C ASN A 78 22.13 -0.81 8.10
N ALA A 79 21.90 0.44 7.70
CA ALA A 79 22.57 1.59 8.31
C ALA A 79 22.06 1.86 9.73
N VAL A 80 20.73 1.84 9.95
CA VAL A 80 20.12 2.13 11.25
C VAL A 80 20.47 1.08 12.29
N VAL A 81 20.46 -0.21 11.94
CA VAL A 81 20.70 -1.29 12.91
C VAL A 81 22.11 -1.22 13.52
N GLU A 82 23.12 -0.75 12.78
CA GLU A 82 24.49 -0.56 13.29
C GLU A 82 24.59 0.59 14.30
N LEU A 83 23.58 1.47 14.38
CA LEU A 83 23.52 2.60 15.31
C LEU A 83 22.66 2.29 16.55
N LEU A 84 21.84 1.25 16.49
CA LEU A 84 20.93 0.88 17.57
C LEU A 84 21.61 -0.05 18.60
N SER A 85 20.99 -0.13 19.78
CA SER A 85 21.44 -0.96 20.90
C SER A 85 20.46 -2.11 21.17
N PRO A 86 20.90 -3.20 21.83
CA PRO A 86 20.00 -4.28 22.21
C PRO A 86 18.76 -3.78 22.97
N GLY A 87 17.57 -4.23 22.56
CA GLY A 87 16.28 -3.80 23.09
C GLY A 87 15.60 -2.66 22.31
N ASP A 88 16.32 -1.98 21.40
CA ASP A 88 15.75 -1.00 20.46
C ASP A 88 14.90 -1.70 19.38
N SER A 89 14.09 -0.94 18.66
CA SER A 89 13.22 -1.44 17.59
C SER A 89 13.31 -0.66 16.28
N ILE A 90 13.16 -1.39 15.18
CA ILE A 90 12.94 -0.83 13.84
C ILE A 90 11.54 -1.24 13.40
N ILE A 91 10.74 -0.30 12.89
CA ILE A 91 9.45 -0.54 12.25
C ILE A 91 9.62 -0.30 10.75
N ASP A 92 9.49 -1.32 9.92
CA ASP A 92 9.32 -1.13 8.47
C ASP A 92 7.84 -0.90 8.18
N GLY A 93 7.47 0.34 7.81
CA GLY A 93 6.09 0.67 7.43
C GLY A 93 5.87 0.78 5.93
N GLY A 94 6.88 0.41 5.12
CA GLY A 94 6.78 0.40 3.67
C GLY A 94 5.89 -0.74 3.16
N ASN A 95 5.66 -0.73 1.85
CA ASN A 95 5.01 -1.86 1.18
C ASN A 95 6.03 -2.93 0.78
N SER A 96 6.67 -3.54 1.78
CA SER A 96 7.73 -4.52 1.56
C SER A 96 7.18 -5.93 1.34
N ASN A 97 7.92 -6.75 0.58
CA ASN A 97 7.63 -8.18 0.50
C ASN A 97 7.89 -8.84 1.86
N TYR A 98 6.96 -9.70 2.32
CA TYR A 98 7.02 -10.29 3.64
C TYR A 98 8.21 -11.24 3.84
N HIS A 99 8.70 -11.92 2.80
CA HIS A 99 9.90 -12.75 2.88
C HIS A 99 11.14 -11.90 3.17
N GLU A 100 11.25 -10.73 2.54
CA GLU A 100 12.33 -9.79 2.82
C GLU A 100 12.25 -9.24 4.24
N THR A 101 11.05 -9.01 4.76
CA THR A 101 10.86 -8.68 6.17
C THR A 101 11.33 -9.80 7.09
N GLN A 102 10.98 -11.05 6.82
CA GLN A 102 11.43 -12.18 7.65
C GLN A 102 12.95 -12.31 7.64
N ARG A 103 13.59 -12.18 6.47
CA ARG A 103 15.05 -12.18 6.34
C ARG A 103 15.69 -11.05 7.15
N ARG A 104 15.20 -9.82 6.99
CA ARG A 104 15.72 -8.64 7.70
C ARG A 104 15.51 -8.76 9.21
N ALA A 105 14.35 -9.24 9.65
CA ALA A 105 14.06 -9.43 11.06
C ALA A 105 15.03 -10.42 11.71
N ALA A 106 15.36 -11.52 11.03
CA ALA A 106 16.38 -12.47 11.49
C ALA A 106 17.76 -11.82 11.61
N ALA A 107 18.19 -11.06 10.59
CA ALA A 107 19.49 -10.37 10.59
C ALA A 107 19.59 -9.28 11.69
N VAL A 108 18.53 -8.49 11.87
CA VAL A 108 18.45 -7.44 12.89
C VAL A 108 18.45 -8.04 14.31
N ALA A 109 17.84 -9.21 14.49
CA ALA A 109 17.84 -9.92 15.77
C ALA A 109 19.24 -10.38 16.22
N GLU A 110 20.17 -10.64 15.30
CA GLU A 110 21.57 -10.97 15.64
C GLU A 110 22.29 -9.83 16.38
N LYS A 111 21.79 -8.59 16.23
CA LYS A 111 22.27 -7.39 16.95
C LYS A 111 21.50 -7.10 18.24
N GLY A 112 20.54 -7.95 18.61
CA GLY A 112 19.65 -7.74 19.76
C GLY A 112 18.58 -6.67 19.54
N VAL A 113 18.38 -6.22 18.30
CA VAL A 113 17.37 -5.24 17.92
C VAL A 113 16.12 -5.99 17.44
N THR A 114 14.94 -5.44 17.71
CA THR A 114 13.67 -6.04 17.28
C THR A 114 13.15 -5.38 16.02
N MET A 115 12.77 -6.17 15.03
CA MET A 115 12.08 -5.66 13.84
C MET A 115 10.58 -5.91 13.94
N LEU A 116 9.80 -4.85 13.74
CA LEU A 116 8.37 -4.89 13.46
C LEU A 116 8.14 -4.53 11.99
N ASP A 117 7.11 -5.09 11.40
CA ASP A 117 6.59 -4.68 10.10
C ASP A 117 5.17 -4.18 10.23
N CYS A 118 4.84 -3.09 9.55
CA CYS A 118 3.57 -2.40 9.70
C CYS A 118 2.91 -2.17 8.35
N GLY A 119 2.11 -3.16 7.94
CA GLY A 119 1.25 -3.04 6.78
C GLY A 119 0.25 -1.90 6.97
N THR A 120 0.32 -0.87 6.12
CA THR A 120 -0.44 0.38 6.28
C THR A 120 -1.46 0.57 5.15
N SER A 121 -2.73 0.84 5.47
CA SER A 121 -3.78 1.22 4.51
C SER A 121 -4.46 2.55 4.86
N GLY A 122 -5.10 3.20 3.87
CA GLY A 122 -5.80 4.49 4.03
C GLY A 122 -5.25 5.63 3.15
N GLY A 123 -4.05 5.46 2.58
CA GLY A 123 -3.46 6.43 1.65
C GLY A 123 -3.32 7.83 2.28
N ILE A 124 -3.50 8.88 1.48
CA ILE A 124 -3.36 10.27 1.94
C ILE A 124 -4.38 10.67 3.00
N TRP A 125 -5.55 10.02 2.99
CA TRP A 125 -6.66 10.29 3.88
C TRP A 125 -6.39 9.81 5.31
N GLY A 126 -5.41 8.94 5.51
CA GLY A 126 -5.04 8.50 6.86
C GLY A 126 -4.53 9.63 7.76
N LEU A 127 -4.17 10.80 7.22
CA LEU A 127 -3.91 11.97 8.03
C LEU A 127 -5.16 12.39 8.83
N THR A 128 -6.33 12.43 8.20
CA THR A 128 -7.60 12.81 8.84
C THR A 128 -8.28 11.60 9.47
N GLU A 129 -8.48 10.54 8.69
CA GLU A 129 -9.28 9.37 9.06
C GLU A 129 -8.52 8.33 9.88
N GLY A 130 -7.18 8.41 9.92
CA GLY A 130 -6.32 7.37 10.48
C GLY A 130 -6.03 6.22 9.51
N TYR A 131 -5.00 5.45 9.84
CA TYR A 131 -4.48 4.37 9.01
C TYR A 131 -4.92 3.00 9.51
N SER A 132 -5.30 2.09 8.61
CA SER A 132 -5.43 0.69 9.00
C SER A 132 -4.03 0.08 9.12
N LEU A 133 -3.65 -0.36 10.32
CA LEU A 133 -2.32 -0.83 10.68
C LEU A 133 -2.33 -2.32 11.03
N MET A 134 -1.59 -3.11 10.27
CA MET A 134 -1.40 -4.54 10.48
C MET A 134 0.04 -4.75 10.91
N VAL A 135 0.28 -4.98 12.20
CA VAL A 135 1.63 -5.02 12.75
C VAL A 135 2.08 -6.47 12.98
N GLY A 136 3.15 -6.89 12.31
CA GLY A 136 3.86 -8.12 12.58
C GLY A 136 5.12 -7.87 13.40
N GLY A 137 5.55 -8.89 14.16
CA GLY A 137 6.79 -8.87 14.93
C GLY A 137 6.63 -9.35 16.36
N ASP A 138 7.58 -8.98 17.21
CA ASP A 138 7.57 -9.33 18.63
C ASP A 138 6.41 -8.66 19.39
N ALA A 139 5.75 -9.42 20.27
CA ALA A 139 4.55 -8.96 20.98
C ALA A 139 4.87 -7.92 22.06
N ASP A 140 6.02 -8.03 22.73
CA ASP A 140 6.42 -7.07 23.78
C ASP A 140 6.84 -5.74 23.15
N ALA A 141 7.55 -5.78 22.01
CA ALA A 141 7.85 -4.60 21.22
C ALA A 141 6.57 -3.93 20.68
N TYR A 142 5.60 -4.72 20.21
CA TYR A 142 4.28 -4.19 19.83
C TYR A 142 3.59 -3.50 21.00
N ALA A 143 3.47 -4.16 22.16
CA ALA A 143 2.80 -3.61 23.34
C ALA A 143 3.47 -2.32 23.82
N ARG A 144 4.81 -2.25 23.79
CA ARG A 144 5.56 -1.04 24.11
C ARG A 144 5.27 0.11 23.14
N LEU A 145 5.12 -0.19 21.85
CA LEU A 145 4.93 0.79 20.78
C LEU A 145 3.46 1.02 20.43
N GLU A 146 2.53 0.37 21.13
CA GLU A 146 1.08 0.50 20.92
C GLU A 146 0.61 1.96 20.90
N PRO A 147 1.08 2.88 21.77
CA PRO A 147 0.67 4.29 21.69
C PRO A 147 1.02 4.97 20.36
N ILE A 148 2.11 4.56 19.69
CA ILE A 148 2.47 5.06 18.36
C ILE A 148 1.46 4.57 17.31
N PHE A 149 1.10 3.28 17.37
CA PHE A 149 0.11 2.71 16.45
C PHE A 149 -1.29 3.29 16.68
N GLN A 150 -1.72 3.45 17.93
CA GLN A 150 -3.00 4.06 18.30
C GLN A 150 -3.13 5.50 17.83
N ALA A 151 -2.05 6.28 17.91
CA ALA A 151 -2.02 7.66 17.40
C ALA A 151 -2.23 7.72 15.88
N LEU A 152 -1.71 6.73 15.15
CA LEU A 152 -1.82 6.64 13.70
C LEU A 152 -3.15 6.01 13.24
N ALA A 153 -3.74 5.12 14.02
CA ALA A 153 -4.98 4.44 13.70
C ALA A 153 -6.22 5.38 13.68
N PRO A 154 -7.37 4.93 13.12
CA PRO A 154 -8.63 5.67 13.18
C PRO A 154 -9.09 5.99 14.61
N SER A 155 -8.90 5.05 15.53
CA SER A 155 -9.11 5.26 16.95
C SER A 155 -8.16 4.37 17.76
N GLU A 156 -8.12 4.58 19.08
CA GLU A 156 -7.26 3.80 19.99
C GLU A 156 -7.56 2.30 19.99
N THR A 157 -8.74 1.88 19.52
CA THR A 157 -9.18 0.48 19.57
C THR A 157 -9.63 -0.08 18.23
N GLN A 158 -9.58 0.72 17.15
CA GLN A 158 -10.08 0.31 15.83
C GLN A 158 -9.05 0.59 14.75
N GLY A 159 -8.98 -0.32 13.78
CA GLY A 159 -8.10 -0.18 12.62
C GLY A 159 -6.63 -0.44 12.92
N LEU A 160 -6.27 -1.02 14.07
CA LEU A 160 -4.92 -1.52 14.35
C LEU A 160 -4.96 -2.93 14.95
N GLY A 161 -3.87 -3.69 14.79
CA GLY A 161 -3.70 -4.94 15.52
C GLY A 161 -2.32 -5.58 15.33
N HIS A 162 -1.88 -6.33 16.34
CA HIS A 162 -0.79 -7.29 16.22
C HIS A 162 -1.31 -8.56 15.54
N VAL A 163 -0.73 -8.90 14.38
CA VAL A 163 -1.26 -9.95 13.50
C VAL A 163 -0.37 -11.19 13.42
N GLY A 164 0.73 -11.23 14.18
CA GLY A 164 1.64 -12.37 14.22
C GLY A 164 3.13 -11.98 14.30
N PRO A 165 4.02 -12.94 14.03
CA PRO A 165 5.47 -12.72 14.05
C PRO A 165 5.95 -11.85 12.88
N ALA A 166 7.23 -11.49 12.87
CA ALA A 166 7.78 -10.63 11.82
C ALA A 166 7.48 -11.18 10.41
N GLY A 167 7.02 -10.29 9.53
CA GLY A 167 6.50 -10.56 8.19
C GLY A 167 4.98 -10.64 8.11
N SER A 168 4.27 -10.92 9.20
CA SER A 168 2.82 -11.10 9.14
C SER A 168 2.06 -9.82 8.82
N GLY A 169 2.54 -8.65 9.24
CA GLY A 169 1.91 -7.36 8.97
C GLY A 169 1.91 -7.04 7.46
N HIS A 170 3.07 -7.15 6.83
CA HIS A 170 3.22 -7.02 5.39
C HIS A 170 2.48 -8.12 4.62
N TYR A 171 2.48 -9.36 5.12
CA TYR A 171 1.71 -10.44 4.51
C TYR A 171 0.20 -10.13 4.50
N VAL A 172 -0.37 -9.74 5.64
CA VAL A 172 -1.79 -9.36 5.73
C VAL A 172 -2.09 -8.17 4.82
N LYS A 173 -1.20 -7.18 4.75
CA LYS A 173 -1.34 -6.02 3.86
C LYS A 173 -1.27 -6.40 2.38
N MET A 174 -0.38 -7.31 2.01
CA MET A 174 -0.28 -7.86 0.66
C MET A 174 -1.61 -8.49 0.24
N ILE A 175 -2.17 -9.36 1.08
CA ILE A 175 -3.48 -9.99 0.82
C ILE A 175 -4.60 -8.93 0.76
N HIS A 176 -4.59 -7.92 1.64
CA HIS A 176 -5.51 -6.79 1.59
C HIS A 176 -5.47 -6.11 0.20
N ASN A 177 -4.29 -5.82 -0.36
CA ASN A 177 -4.21 -5.20 -1.69
C ASN A 177 -4.66 -6.15 -2.81
N GLY A 178 -4.45 -7.46 -2.69
CA GLY A 178 -5.02 -8.44 -3.62
C GLY A 178 -6.56 -8.39 -3.63
N ILE A 179 -7.19 -8.30 -2.46
CA ILE A 179 -8.65 -8.13 -2.33
C ILE A 179 -9.09 -6.79 -2.94
N GLU A 180 -8.37 -5.71 -2.67
CA GLU A 180 -8.62 -4.38 -3.22
C GLU A 180 -8.63 -4.40 -4.76
N TYR A 181 -7.69 -5.12 -5.39
CA TYR A 181 -7.62 -5.27 -6.84
C TYR A 181 -8.87 -5.93 -7.42
N ALA A 182 -9.36 -6.99 -6.78
CA ALA A 182 -10.56 -7.69 -7.17
C ALA A 182 -11.81 -6.81 -7.00
N MET A 183 -11.93 -6.08 -5.89
CA MET A 183 -13.06 -5.18 -5.65
C MET A 183 -13.12 -4.04 -6.67
N MET A 184 -11.98 -3.38 -6.95
CA MET A 184 -11.91 -2.35 -7.98
C MET A 184 -12.30 -2.89 -9.36
N GLN A 185 -11.84 -4.10 -9.69
CA GLN A 185 -12.18 -4.74 -10.96
C GLN A 185 -13.67 -5.02 -11.07
N ALA A 186 -14.30 -5.51 -10.01
CA ALA A 186 -15.75 -5.77 -9.99
C ALA A 186 -16.57 -4.48 -10.17
N PHE A 187 -16.15 -3.36 -9.55
CA PHE A 187 -16.79 -2.07 -9.80
C PHE A 187 -16.61 -1.63 -11.26
N ALA A 188 -15.40 -1.69 -11.80
CA ALA A 188 -15.13 -1.28 -13.18
C ALA A 188 -15.98 -2.06 -14.19
N GLU A 189 -16.04 -3.40 -14.07
CA GLU A 189 -16.87 -4.24 -14.93
C GLU A 189 -18.37 -3.94 -14.77
N GLY A 190 -18.84 -3.71 -13.54
CA GLY A 190 -20.22 -3.34 -13.27
C GLY A 190 -20.61 -2.01 -13.93
N PHE A 191 -19.79 -0.98 -13.78
CA PHE A 191 -20.02 0.33 -14.41
C PHE A 191 -19.96 0.27 -15.94
N GLU A 192 -19.04 -0.53 -16.50
CA GLU A 192 -18.98 -0.77 -17.96
C GLU A 192 -20.26 -1.42 -18.48
N ILE A 193 -20.79 -2.43 -17.79
CA ILE A 193 -22.06 -3.09 -18.17
C ILE A 193 -23.24 -2.09 -18.12
N LEU A 194 -23.29 -1.24 -17.09
CA LEU A 194 -24.31 -0.19 -17.00
C LEU A 194 -24.18 0.81 -18.16
N LYS A 195 -22.95 1.24 -18.47
CA LYS A 195 -22.66 2.17 -19.56
C LYS A 195 -23.05 1.61 -20.92
N ALA A 196 -22.73 0.33 -21.18
CA ALA A 196 -22.99 -0.34 -22.45
C ALA A 196 -24.48 -0.54 -22.74
N LYS A 197 -25.36 -0.44 -21.74
CA LYS A 197 -26.80 -0.57 -21.89
C LYS A 197 -27.44 0.79 -22.24
N GLU A 198 -27.16 1.27 -23.45
CA GLU A 198 -27.58 2.58 -23.96
C GLU A 198 -29.10 2.85 -23.90
N GLU A 199 -29.93 1.79 -23.96
CA GLU A 199 -31.40 1.87 -23.89
C GLU A 199 -31.92 2.66 -22.67
N PHE A 200 -31.18 2.63 -21.55
CA PHE A 200 -31.60 3.26 -20.31
C PHE A 200 -31.01 4.65 -20.06
N ASP A 201 -30.01 5.07 -20.84
CA ASP A 201 -29.33 6.38 -20.72
C ASP A 201 -29.03 6.76 -19.25
N LEU A 202 -28.36 5.85 -18.53
CA LEU A 202 -28.17 5.95 -17.08
C LEU A 202 -27.16 7.03 -16.70
N ASP A 203 -27.50 7.84 -15.70
CA ASP A 203 -26.54 8.66 -14.96
C ASP A 203 -25.76 7.79 -13.97
N LEU A 204 -24.55 7.38 -14.38
CA LEU A 204 -23.70 6.51 -13.57
C LEU A 204 -23.21 7.17 -12.29
N HIS A 205 -23.05 8.50 -12.28
CA HIS A 205 -22.67 9.23 -11.08
C HIS A 205 -23.81 9.16 -10.05
N ALA A 206 -25.06 9.44 -10.47
CA ALA A 206 -26.23 9.35 -9.62
C ALA A 206 -26.47 7.91 -9.11
N VAL A 207 -26.28 6.89 -9.96
CA VAL A 207 -26.35 5.48 -9.53
C VAL A 207 -25.32 5.17 -8.45
N GLY A 208 -24.09 5.63 -8.63
CA GLY A 208 -23.03 5.50 -7.63
C GLY A 208 -23.40 6.16 -6.30
N GLN A 209 -23.93 7.38 -6.31
CA GLN A 209 -24.39 8.10 -5.12
C GLN A 209 -25.50 7.34 -4.37
N ILE A 210 -26.45 6.74 -5.09
CA ILE A 210 -27.48 5.89 -4.48
C ILE A 210 -26.81 4.71 -3.75
N TRP A 211 -25.80 4.09 -4.34
CA TRP A 211 -25.12 2.94 -3.74
C TRP A 211 -24.23 3.28 -2.53
N GLN A 212 -23.81 4.54 -2.35
CA GLN A 212 -23.07 4.94 -1.15
C GLN A 212 -23.92 4.79 0.13
N HIS A 213 -25.25 4.78 0.01
CA HIS A 213 -26.15 4.76 1.15
C HIS A 213 -27.06 3.54 1.15
N GLY A 214 -26.98 2.75 2.22
CA GLY A 214 -27.86 1.58 2.44
C GLY A 214 -27.58 0.36 1.55
N SER A 215 -26.79 0.48 0.49
CA SER A 215 -26.41 -0.65 -0.37
C SER A 215 -25.48 -1.64 0.32
N VAL A 216 -25.55 -2.90 -0.10
CA VAL A 216 -24.64 -3.97 0.33
C VAL A 216 -23.22 -3.74 -0.17
N VAL A 217 -23.05 -3.12 -1.35
CA VAL A 217 -21.73 -2.90 -1.96
C VAL A 217 -21.06 -1.58 -1.52
N ARG A 218 -21.64 -0.88 -0.54
CA ARG A 218 -21.05 0.35 -0.01
C ARG A 218 -19.63 0.09 0.53
N SER A 219 -18.70 0.94 0.15
CA SER A 219 -17.29 0.85 0.57
C SER A 219 -16.56 2.14 0.22
N TRP A 220 -15.38 2.35 0.82
CA TRP A 220 -14.55 3.49 0.47
C TRP A 220 -14.12 3.50 -1.00
N LEU A 221 -13.92 2.33 -1.62
CA LEU A 221 -13.63 2.23 -3.06
C LEU A 221 -14.79 2.74 -3.91
N LEU A 222 -16.04 2.50 -3.49
CA LEU A 222 -17.21 3.07 -4.16
C LEU A 222 -17.24 4.60 -4.00
N ASP A 223 -16.90 5.12 -2.82
CA ASP A 223 -16.83 6.57 -2.60
C ASP A 223 -15.80 7.24 -3.51
N LEU A 224 -14.65 6.58 -3.71
CA LEU A 224 -13.62 7.04 -4.65
C LEU A 224 -14.11 6.97 -6.11
N ALA A 225 -14.84 5.92 -6.49
CA ALA A 225 -15.43 5.82 -7.82
C ALA A 225 -16.44 6.94 -8.09
N VAL A 226 -17.32 7.24 -7.13
CA VAL A 226 -18.26 8.36 -7.21
C VAL A 226 -17.51 9.69 -7.32
N SER A 227 -16.46 9.90 -6.51
CA SER A 227 -15.64 11.11 -6.58
C SER A 227 -14.92 11.28 -7.92
N ALA A 228 -14.57 10.18 -8.60
CA ALA A 228 -14.01 10.23 -9.94
C ALA A 228 -15.06 10.65 -10.97
N LEU A 229 -16.26 10.04 -10.92
CA LEU A 229 -17.38 10.35 -11.83
C LEU A 229 -17.94 11.77 -11.62
N ASP A 230 -17.86 12.33 -10.42
CA ASP A 230 -18.24 13.73 -10.15
C ASP A 230 -17.34 14.72 -10.91
N LYS A 231 -16.05 14.39 -11.03
CA LYS A 231 -15.06 15.23 -11.72
C LYS A 231 -15.13 15.05 -13.24
N ASP A 232 -15.30 13.80 -13.68
CA ASP A 232 -15.34 13.41 -15.07
C ASP A 232 -16.35 12.25 -15.27
N PRO A 233 -17.62 12.56 -15.59
CA PRO A 233 -18.67 11.56 -15.70
C PRO A 233 -18.44 10.50 -16.79
N GLY A 234 -17.63 10.84 -17.81
CA GLY A 234 -17.27 9.94 -18.91
C GLY A 234 -15.96 9.18 -18.69
N LEU A 235 -15.14 9.64 -17.74
CA LEU A 235 -13.73 9.25 -17.59
C LEU A 235 -12.92 9.53 -18.88
N ASP A 236 -13.32 10.56 -19.64
CA ASP A 236 -12.75 10.92 -20.94
C ASP A 236 -11.33 11.53 -20.82
N GLU A 237 -10.97 12.06 -19.65
CA GLU A 237 -9.65 12.67 -19.41
C GLU A 237 -8.54 11.65 -19.14
N ILE A 238 -8.87 10.38 -18.95
CA ILE A 238 -7.90 9.32 -18.61
C ILE A 238 -7.85 8.21 -19.66
N MET A 239 -6.72 7.52 -19.73
CA MET A 239 -6.56 6.34 -20.58
C MET A 239 -6.86 5.07 -19.77
N GLY A 240 -7.41 4.04 -20.43
CA GLY A 240 -7.59 2.68 -19.89
C GLY A 240 -6.28 1.91 -19.62
N HIS A 241 -5.23 2.60 -19.15
CA HIS A 241 -3.96 2.04 -18.74
C HIS A 241 -3.93 1.91 -17.22
N VAL A 242 -3.98 0.69 -16.71
CA VAL A 242 -4.06 0.42 -15.27
C VAL A 242 -2.75 -0.16 -14.79
N SER A 243 -2.02 0.58 -13.94
CA SER A 243 -0.77 0.12 -13.32
C SER A 243 -1.02 -0.96 -12.26
N ASP A 244 0.02 -1.74 -11.96
CA ASP A 244 0.05 -2.69 -10.84
C ASP A 244 1.29 -2.41 -9.98
N SER A 245 1.14 -2.67 -8.70
CA SER A 245 2.20 -2.69 -7.70
C SER A 245 2.58 -4.15 -7.39
N GLY A 246 3.69 -4.37 -6.68
CA GLY A 246 4.22 -5.72 -6.43
C GLY A 246 3.26 -6.64 -5.68
N GLU A 247 2.42 -6.09 -4.81
CA GLU A 247 1.56 -6.79 -3.86
C GLU A 247 0.50 -7.67 -4.55
N GLY A 248 -0.06 -7.20 -5.67
CA GLY A 248 -1.01 -8.01 -6.46
C GLY A 248 -0.35 -9.24 -7.07
N ARG A 249 0.91 -9.11 -7.52
CA ARG A 249 1.71 -10.23 -8.04
C ARG A 249 2.08 -11.20 -6.94
N TRP A 250 2.58 -10.69 -5.82
CA TRP A 250 2.98 -11.52 -4.68
C TRP A 250 1.80 -12.29 -4.10
N THR A 251 0.60 -11.68 -4.05
CA THR A 251 -0.62 -12.38 -3.61
C THR A 251 -0.92 -13.62 -4.46
N ILE A 252 -0.79 -13.53 -5.78
CA ILE A 252 -1.07 -14.68 -6.68
C ILE A 252 0.05 -15.71 -6.61
N GLN A 253 1.31 -15.28 -6.50
CA GLN A 253 2.43 -16.19 -6.30
C GLN A 253 2.24 -17.00 -5.02
N GLU A 254 1.89 -16.34 -3.91
CA GLU A 254 1.61 -16.98 -2.64
C GLU A 254 0.43 -17.97 -2.74
N ALA A 255 -0.63 -17.57 -3.44
CA ALA A 255 -1.78 -18.45 -3.67
C ALA A 255 -1.38 -19.74 -4.41
N ILE A 256 -0.45 -19.66 -5.38
CA ILE A 256 0.11 -20.83 -6.07
C ILE A 256 0.93 -21.68 -5.10
N ASP A 257 1.84 -21.06 -4.34
CA ASP A 257 2.74 -21.76 -3.43
C ASP A 257 1.97 -22.49 -2.31
N LEU A 258 0.86 -21.92 -1.86
CA LEU A 258 -0.05 -22.51 -0.88
C LEU A 258 -1.09 -23.49 -1.48
N ASN A 259 -1.15 -23.64 -2.81
CA ASN A 259 -2.20 -24.40 -3.52
C ASN A 259 -3.63 -23.90 -3.24
N VAL A 260 -3.82 -22.58 -3.11
CA VAL A 260 -5.10 -21.91 -2.84
C VAL A 260 -5.62 -21.23 -4.11
N PRO A 261 -6.81 -21.58 -4.64
CA PRO A 261 -7.36 -20.92 -5.82
C PRO A 261 -7.74 -19.46 -5.56
N ALA A 262 -7.19 -18.52 -6.35
CA ALA A 262 -7.43 -17.08 -6.24
C ALA A 262 -7.98 -16.47 -7.55
N HIS A 263 -9.06 -17.03 -8.09
CA HIS A 263 -9.56 -16.70 -9.44
C HIS A 263 -9.84 -15.21 -9.67
N VAL A 264 -10.61 -14.56 -8.80
CA VAL A 264 -11.02 -13.16 -9.00
C VAL A 264 -9.82 -12.21 -8.91
N ILE A 265 -8.94 -12.43 -7.92
CA ILE A 265 -7.70 -11.65 -7.77
C ILE A 265 -6.80 -11.86 -8.98
N THR A 266 -6.64 -13.11 -9.45
CA THR A 266 -5.84 -13.44 -10.64
C THR A 266 -6.35 -12.72 -11.88
N THR A 267 -7.64 -12.81 -12.16
CA THR A 267 -8.26 -12.13 -13.30
C THR A 267 -8.06 -10.61 -13.19
N SER A 268 -8.25 -10.03 -12.00
CA SER A 268 -8.07 -8.59 -11.80
C SER A 268 -6.64 -8.12 -12.09
N LEU A 269 -5.62 -8.92 -11.77
CA LEU A 269 -4.24 -8.59 -12.14
C LEU A 269 -4.03 -8.73 -13.66
N PHE A 270 -4.55 -9.79 -14.27
CA PHE A 270 -4.39 -10.03 -15.70
C PHE A 270 -5.11 -8.98 -16.56
N THR A 271 -6.24 -8.44 -16.09
CA THR A 271 -6.89 -7.30 -16.74
C THR A 271 -5.96 -6.09 -16.80
N ARG A 272 -5.19 -5.81 -15.73
CA ARG A 272 -4.19 -4.73 -15.73
C ARG A 272 -3.08 -4.98 -16.75
N PHE A 273 -2.63 -6.22 -16.93
CA PHE A 273 -1.66 -6.54 -17.97
C PHE A 273 -2.26 -6.34 -19.36
N ARG A 274 -3.47 -6.86 -19.57
CA ARG A 274 -4.19 -6.74 -20.84
C ARG A 274 -4.43 -5.28 -21.22
N SER A 275 -4.73 -4.41 -20.26
CA SER A 275 -5.01 -2.99 -20.49
C SER A 275 -3.81 -2.20 -21.07
N ARG A 276 -2.58 -2.75 -20.96
CA ARG A 276 -1.35 -2.12 -21.49
C ARG A 276 -0.93 -2.69 -22.84
N MET A 277 -1.71 -3.61 -23.39
CA MET A 277 -1.37 -4.34 -24.61
C MET A 277 -2.33 -3.97 -25.73
N SER A 278 -1.79 -3.69 -26.91
CA SER A 278 -2.54 -3.55 -28.15
C SER A 278 -1.94 -4.45 -29.23
N ASN A 279 -2.78 -4.97 -30.13
CA ASN A 279 -2.35 -5.80 -31.26
C ASN A 279 -1.38 -6.95 -30.89
N THR A 280 -1.76 -7.76 -29.90
CA THR A 280 -0.85 -8.73 -29.29
C THR A 280 -0.48 -9.89 -30.21
N PHE A 281 0.63 -10.56 -29.92
CA PHE A 281 0.97 -11.81 -30.63
C PHE A 281 -0.10 -12.89 -30.43
N ALA A 282 -0.69 -13.00 -29.23
CA ALA A 282 -1.75 -13.98 -28.95
C ALA A 282 -3.01 -13.73 -29.81
N ASP A 283 -3.45 -12.48 -29.94
CA ASP A 283 -4.61 -12.13 -30.77
C ASP A 283 -4.33 -12.39 -32.26
N ARG A 284 -3.13 -12.06 -32.74
CA ARG A 284 -2.70 -12.35 -34.12
C ARG A 284 -2.59 -13.85 -34.38
N MET A 285 -2.07 -14.62 -33.43
CA MET A 285 -2.02 -16.08 -33.51
C MET A 285 -3.42 -16.67 -33.57
N LEU A 286 -4.36 -16.18 -32.73
CA LEU A 286 -5.75 -16.61 -32.76
C LEU A 286 -6.42 -16.31 -34.10
N ALA A 287 -6.21 -15.10 -34.65
CA ALA A 287 -6.70 -14.73 -35.97
C ALA A 287 -6.11 -15.62 -37.09
N ALA A 288 -4.80 -15.90 -37.03
CA ALA A 288 -4.12 -16.78 -37.98
C ALA A 288 -4.66 -18.21 -37.90
N LEU A 289 -4.81 -18.79 -36.71
CA LEU A 289 -5.38 -20.12 -36.55
C LEU A 289 -6.79 -20.21 -37.15
N ARG A 290 -7.67 -19.23 -36.87
CA ARG A 290 -9.01 -19.15 -37.46
C ARG A 290 -9.00 -19.06 -38.98
N ASN A 291 -8.00 -18.41 -39.55
CA ASN A 291 -7.81 -18.37 -40.99
C ASN A 291 -7.35 -19.72 -41.54
N GLU A 292 -6.33 -20.32 -40.93
CA GLU A 292 -5.71 -21.57 -41.39
C GLU A 292 -6.69 -22.76 -41.33
N PHE A 293 -7.38 -22.97 -40.20
CA PHE A 293 -8.28 -24.13 -40.07
C PHE A 293 -9.67 -23.88 -40.68
N GLY A 294 -10.14 -22.62 -40.69
CA GLY A 294 -11.54 -22.28 -40.95
C GLY A 294 -11.76 -21.33 -42.12
N GLY A 295 -10.70 -20.82 -42.76
CA GLY A 295 -10.79 -19.84 -43.85
C GLY A 295 -11.35 -18.48 -43.43
N HIS A 296 -11.44 -18.18 -42.12
CA HIS A 296 -12.00 -16.92 -41.65
C HIS A 296 -11.15 -15.72 -42.11
N ALA A 297 -11.79 -14.64 -42.56
CA ALA A 297 -11.11 -13.43 -42.99
C ALA A 297 -10.25 -12.82 -41.87
N VAL A 298 -9.07 -12.31 -42.23
CA VAL A 298 -8.15 -11.62 -41.33
C VAL A 298 -8.06 -10.14 -41.69
N VAL A 299 -8.01 -9.28 -40.68
CA VAL A 299 -7.69 -7.86 -40.86
C VAL A 299 -6.18 -7.72 -40.93
N ARG A 300 -5.65 -7.14 -42.02
CA ARG A 300 -4.22 -6.87 -42.16
C ARG A 300 -3.89 -5.56 -41.44
N SER A 301 -2.71 -5.47 -40.84
CA SER A 301 -2.22 -4.18 -40.35
C SER A 301 -2.10 -3.24 -41.54
N ASP A 302 -2.71 -2.06 -41.46
CA ASP A 302 -2.39 -1.00 -42.39
C ASP A 302 -0.87 -0.75 -42.30
N SER A 303 -0.21 -0.74 -43.47
CA SER A 303 1.24 -0.53 -43.59
C SER A 303 1.67 0.89 -43.24
#